data_AF-A0A7S2L982-F1
#
_entry.id   AF-A0A7S2L982-F1
#
_cell.length_a   1.000
_cell.length_b   1.000
_cell.length_c   1.000
_cell.angle_alpha   90.00
_cell.angle_beta   90.00
_cell.angle_gamma   90.00
#
_symmetry.space_group_name_H-M   'P 1'
#
loop_
_entity.id
_entity.type
_entity.pdbx_description
1 polymer ?
#
loop_
_entity_poly.entity_id
_entity_poly.type
_entity_poly.pdbx_seq_one_letter_code
_entity_poly.pdbx_strand_id
1 'polypeptide(L)'
;PAEALPESLPQRKRLFVADFPELTQDIEQEPGWRNPVHSDWRLTCGGETYQVHKALICRGPRASGFLAAACRGPYAAAGATDLTGVLPEPCWQVVPALLDFMYEGTFKGTEPQGLLGLFVAADVLQIKALFDLTLESLNHHFSWRVAPHLLAESAALRGAHQVVDQVSKAAEREVFQHFGRLLADWGVRALAAKLGHFLSAEDLQALLDHDTLAAQEDQIFGFLREWVSQSRQLPASPELSPWAVCRFAHLTPACLIEASRLEGAEKGLPPRVVSLSLALYRVLQEQGEADCEKLCRALADVAPEGWLQSRRLKRRKAGLRKPVAGELHLFIFRSTHPEGALETSERKTTTVNAFKLRLCAELGLDPSKVRIWDYFGHKPYALLDKSADKSLQARRIFDQNPIMLEEQLDNGTWSYQEE
;
A
#
# COMPACT_ATOMS: atom_id res chain seq x y z
N PRO A 1 2.93 -41.98 7.72
CA PRO A 1 1.77 -42.91 7.65
C PRO A 1 0.71 -42.33 6.71
N ALA A 2 0.69 -42.79 5.46
CA ALA A 2 -0.28 -42.38 4.46
C ALA A 2 -1.59 -43.13 4.72
N GLU A 3 -2.68 -42.39 4.92
CA GLU A 3 -4.03 -42.96 5.03
C GLU A 3 -4.43 -43.57 3.69
N ALA A 4 -4.74 -44.87 3.72
CA ALA A 4 -5.25 -45.61 2.58
C ALA A 4 -6.65 -45.10 2.22
N LEU A 5 -6.82 -44.63 0.98
CA LEU A 5 -8.12 -44.28 0.42
C LEU A 5 -9.03 -45.53 0.36
N PRO A 6 -10.34 -45.38 0.61
CA PRO A 6 -11.27 -46.50 0.70
C PRO A 6 -11.45 -47.22 -0.63
N GLU A 7 -11.60 -48.54 -0.54
CA GLU A 7 -11.77 -49.49 -1.63
C GLU A 7 -12.87 -49.07 -2.62
N SER A 8 -12.57 -49.25 -3.90
CA SER A 8 -13.39 -48.90 -5.05
C SER A 8 -14.76 -49.57 -4.98
N LEU A 9 -15.82 -48.75 -5.03
CA LEU A 9 -17.20 -49.23 -5.16
C LEU A 9 -17.34 -50.08 -6.45
N PRO A 10 -18.12 -51.18 -6.40
CA PRO A 10 -18.31 -52.06 -7.56
C PRO A 10 -18.88 -51.29 -8.74
N GLN A 11 -18.10 -51.25 -9.83
CA GLN A 11 -18.47 -50.58 -11.08
C GLN A 11 -19.75 -51.22 -11.64
N ARG A 12 -20.89 -50.52 -11.49
CA ARG A 12 -22.14 -50.91 -12.13
C ARG A 12 -21.94 -50.93 -13.64
N LYS A 13 -22.18 -52.09 -14.28
CA LYS A 13 -22.17 -52.25 -15.74
C LYS A 13 -23.10 -51.19 -16.36
N ARG A 14 -22.52 -50.22 -17.08
CA ARG A 14 -23.29 -49.24 -17.86
C ARG A 14 -23.96 -50.00 -19.01
N LEU A 15 -25.29 -50.16 -18.94
CA LEU A 15 -26.10 -50.91 -19.91
C LEU A 15 -26.18 -50.25 -21.29
N PHE A 16 -25.87 -48.96 -21.38
CA PHE A 16 -25.89 -48.20 -22.62
C PHE A 16 -24.62 -47.36 -22.70
N VAL A 17 -23.84 -47.59 -23.77
CA VAL A 17 -22.72 -46.75 -24.18
C VAL A 17 -23.20 -46.07 -25.45
N ALA A 18 -23.45 -44.77 -25.37
CA ALA A 18 -23.72 -43.93 -26.53
C ALA A 18 -22.53 -43.00 -26.64
N ASP A 19 -21.72 -43.17 -27.68
CA ASP A 19 -20.64 -42.26 -27.99
C ASP A 19 -21.26 -41.01 -28.63
N PHE A 20 -21.04 -39.85 -28.02
CA PHE A 20 -21.45 -38.59 -28.60
C PHE A 20 -20.52 -38.31 -29.79
N PRO A 21 -21.04 -38.21 -31.04
CA PRO A 21 -20.18 -38.05 -32.21
C PRO A 21 -19.42 -36.72 -32.11
N GLU A 22 -18.08 -36.80 -32.15
CA GLU A 22 -17.23 -35.62 -32.26
C GLU A 22 -17.42 -35.02 -33.67
N LEU A 23 -17.97 -33.81 -33.72
CA LEU A 23 -18.11 -33.09 -34.99
C LEU A 23 -16.72 -32.60 -35.43
N THR A 24 -16.23 -33.12 -36.56
CA THR A 24 -14.91 -32.78 -37.13
C THR A 24 -14.77 -31.30 -37.53
N GLN A 25 -15.85 -30.52 -37.50
CA GLN A 25 -15.86 -29.08 -37.79
C GLN A 25 -15.56 -28.18 -36.57
N ASP A 26 -15.49 -28.73 -35.36
CA ASP A 26 -15.24 -27.93 -34.14
C ASP A 26 -13.77 -27.46 -33.99
N ILE A 27 -12.93 -27.68 -35.01
CA ILE A 27 -11.55 -27.14 -35.07
C ILE A 27 -11.55 -25.68 -35.59
N GLU A 28 -12.62 -25.24 -36.24
CA GLU A 28 -12.75 -23.87 -36.73
C GLU A 28 -13.20 -22.92 -35.61
N GLN A 29 -12.21 -22.45 -34.83
CA GLN A 29 -12.25 -21.35 -33.85
C GLN A 29 -13.41 -21.40 -32.83
N GLU A 30 -13.09 -21.81 -31.61
CA GLU A 30 -14.02 -21.69 -30.48
C GLU A 30 -14.65 -20.27 -30.44
N PRO A 31 -15.99 -20.17 -30.38
CA PRO A 31 -16.68 -18.88 -30.35
C PRO A 31 -16.23 -18.09 -29.12
N GLY A 32 -15.63 -16.93 -29.37
CA GLY A 32 -15.07 -16.04 -28.36
C GLY A 32 -15.66 -14.64 -28.48
N TRP A 33 -15.66 -13.84 -27.42
CA TRP A 33 -16.14 -12.45 -27.54
C TRP A 33 -15.25 -11.57 -28.45
N ARG A 34 -14.00 -12.01 -28.72
CA ARG A 34 -13.12 -11.40 -29.73
C ARG A 34 -13.36 -11.91 -31.15
N ASN A 35 -14.10 -13.01 -31.29
CA ASN A 35 -14.54 -13.56 -32.57
C ASN A 35 -16.07 -13.57 -32.60
N PRO A 36 -16.71 -12.48 -33.06
CA PRO A 36 -18.16 -12.26 -32.90
C PRO A 36 -19.03 -13.16 -33.80
N VAL A 37 -18.46 -14.22 -34.36
CA VAL A 37 -19.18 -15.21 -35.17
C VAL A 37 -20.27 -15.83 -34.32
N HIS A 38 -21.53 -15.63 -34.75
CA HIS A 38 -22.76 -16.02 -34.04
C HIS A 38 -23.12 -15.22 -32.77
N SER A 39 -22.51 -14.06 -32.54
CA SER A 39 -22.91 -13.18 -31.44
C SER A 39 -24.37 -12.73 -31.60
N ASP A 40 -25.16 -12.85 -30.55
CA ASP A 40 -26.60 -12.55 -30.53
C ASP A 40 -26.98 -11.47 -29.50
N TRP A 41 -25.97 -10.79 -28.95
CA TRP A 41 -26.12 -9.71 -27.98
C TRP A 41 -24.98 -8.71 -28.03
N ARG A 42 -25.27 -7.45 -27.67
CA ARG A 42 -24.29 -6.38 -27.56
C ARG A 42 -24.21 -5.83 -26.15
N LEU A 43 -23.01 -5.65 -25.61
CA LEU A 43 -22.77 -4.91 -24.38
C LEU A 43 -22.13 -3.58 -24.73
N THR A 44 -22.61 -2.47 -24.16
CA THR A 44 -21.94 -1.17 -24.26
C THR A 44 -21.43 -0.74 -22.89
N CYS A 45 -20.23 -0.17 -22.82
CA CYS A 45 -19.68 0.35 -21.58
C CYS A 45 -18.67 1.45 -21.89
N GLY A 46 -18.92 2.69 -21.43
CA GLY A 46 -17.96 3.78 -21.61
C GLY A 46 -17.67 4.16 -23.07
N GLY A 47 -18.60 3.89 -23.98
CA GLY A 47 -18.43 4.12 -25.43
C GLY A 47 -17.90 2.90 -26.21
N GLU A 48 -17.35 1.89 -25.53
CA GLU A 48 -16.93 0.64 -26.13
C GLU A 48 -18.13 -0.30 -26.34
N THR A 49 -18.10 -1.10 -27.41
CA THR A 49 -19.15 -2.10 -27.72
C THR A 49 -18.54 -3.49 -27.87
N TYR A 50 -19.07 -4.45 -27.12
CA TYR A 50 -18.64 -5.84 -27.11
C TYR A 50 -19.74 -6.74 -27.66
N GLN A 51 -19.39 -7.56 -28.66
CA GLN A 51 -20.28 -8.56 -29.23
C GLN A 51 -20.16 -9.86 -28.41
N VAL A 52 -21.28 -10.36 -27.89
CA VAL A 52 -21.29 -11.50 -26.97
C VAL A 52 -22.41 -12.50 -27.27
N HIS A 53 -22.27 -13.70 -26.73
CA HIS A 53 -23.19 -14.82 -26.92
C HIS A 53 -24.01 -15.06 -25.65
N LYS A 54 -25.33 -14.91 -25.71
CA LYS A 54 -26.22 -15.12 -24.55
C LYS A 54 -26.02 -16.47 -23.89
N ALA A 55 -25.83 -17.51 -24.70
CA ALA A 55 -25.62 -18.87 -24.21
C ALA A 55 -24.42 -18.97 -23.24
N LEU A 56 -23.38 -18.18 -23.46
CA LEU A 56 -22.17 -18.18 -22.64
C LEU A 56 -22.26 -17.21 -21.47
N ILE A 57 -22.80 -16.00 -21.69
CA ILE A 57 -22.84 -14.98 -20.63
C ILE A 57 -24.00 -15.15 -19.63
N CYS A 58 -25.06 -15.87 -20.01
CA CYS A 58 -26.27 -16.03 -19.17
C CYS A 58 -26.41 -17.43 -18.53
N ARG A 59 -25.55 -18.40 -18.86
CA ARG A 59 -25.66 -19.78 -18.37
C ARG A 59 -24.31 -20.35 -17.94
N GLY A 60 -24.37 -21.32 -17.02
CA GLY A 60 -23.18 -21.99 -16.49
C GLY A 60 -22.59 -21.31 -15.25
N PRO A 61 -21.48 -21.84 -14.73
CA PRO A 61 -20.90 -21.42 -13.45
C PRO A 61 -20.27 -20.01 -13.49
N ARG A 62 -19.98 -19.49 -14.69
CA ARG A 62 -19.34 -18.18 -14.91
C ARG A 62 -20.32 -17.11 -15.41
N ALA A 63 -21.62 -17.43 -15.40
CA ALA A 63 -22.66 -16.54 -15.90
C ALA A 63 -22.82 -15.31 -15.01
N SER A 64 -23.29 -14.23 -15.63
CA SER A 64 -23.76 -13.04 -14.92
C SER A 64 -25.24 -13.16 -14.63
N GLY A 65 -25.60 -13.10 -13.34
CA GLY A 65 -27.01 -13.05 -12.92
C GLY A 65 -27.72 -11.81 -13.45
N PHE A 66 -27.02 -10.66 -13.49
CA PHE A 66 -27.54 -9.40 -14.04
C PHE A 66 -27.85 -9.54 -15.54
N LEU A 67 -26.89 -10.00 -16.35
CA LEU A 67 -27.08 -10.15 -17.79
C LEU A 67 -28.13 -11.23 -18.12
N ALA A 68 -28.18 -12.30 -17.32
CA ALA A 68 -29.22 -13.33 -17.45
C ALA A 68 -30.63 -12.78 -17.18
N ALA A 69 -30.77 -11.75 -16.35
CA ALA A 69 -32.03 -11.03 -16.16
C ALA A 69 -32.31 -10.05 -17.31
N ALA A 70 -31.30 -9.28 -17.74
CA ALA A 70 -31.40 -8.32 -18.84
C ALA A 70 -31.77 -8.98 -20.19
N CYS A 71 -31.32 -10.22 -20.42
CA CYS A 71 -31.65 -10.98 -21.62
C CYS A 71 -33.07 -11.60 -21.62
N ARG A 72 -33.87 -11.45 -20.55
CA ARG A 72 -35.24 -11.99 -20.48
C ARG A 72 -36.24 -11.06 -21.16
N GLY A 73 -37.30 -11.66 -21.71
CA GLY A 73 -38.32 -11.04 -22.57
C GLY A 73 -38.74 -9.59 -22.26
N PRO A 74 -39.06 -9.18 -21.02
CA PRO A 74 -39.47 -7.81 -20.74
C PRO A 74 -38.36 -6.76 -20.86
N TYR A 75 -37.09 -7.17 -20.75
CA TYR A 75 -35.93 -6.27 -20.81
C TYR A 75 -35.13 -6.43 -22.11
N ALA A 76 -35.42 -7.47 -22.89
CA ALA A 76 -34.58 -7.88 -24.01
C ALA A 76 -34.80 -7.11 -25.32
N ALA A 77 -35.64 -6.07 -25.31
CA ALA A 77 -36.21 -5.46 -26.51
C ALA A 77 -35.20 -4.84 -27.49
N ALA A 78 -33.97 -4.55 -27.05
CA ALA A 78 -32.96 -3.86 -27.86
C ALA A 78 -31.81 -4.75 -28.38
N GLY A 79 -31.79 -6.04 -28.05
CA GLY A 79 -30.65 -6.91 -28.42
C GLY A 79 -29.32 -6.45 -27.81
N ALA A 80 -29.37 -5.62 -26.77
CA ALA A 80 -28.21 -4.95 -26.19
C ALA A 80 -28.44 -4.62 -24.72
N THR A 81 -27.35 -4.44 -23.98
CA THR A 81 -27.36 -3.97 -22.59
C THR A 81 -26.29 -2.90 -22.42
N ASP A 82 -26.68 -1.75 -21.90
CA ASP A 82 -25.74 -0.68 -21.54
C ASP A 82 -25.30 -0.82 -20.09
N LEU A 83 -24.01 -1.04 -19.88
CA LEU A 83 -23.37 -1.17 -18.58
C LEU A 83 -22.85 0.16 -18.05
N THR A 84 -22.86 1.23 -18.86
CA THR A 84 -22.29 2.54 -18.51
C THR A 84 -22.92 3.13 -17.25
N GLY A 85 -24.24 2.97 -17.08
CA GLY A 85 -24.97 3.40 -15.87
C GLY A 85 -25.03 2.35 -14.74
N VAL A 86 -24.47 1.16 -14.97
CA VAL A 86 -24.52 0.02 -14.04
C VAL A 86 -23.19 -0.12 -13.32
N LEU A 87 -22.09 -0.06 -14.08
CA LEU A 87 -20.73 -0.14 -13.56
C LEU A 87 -20.19 1.26 -13.26
N PRO A 88 -19.51 1.46 -12.11
CA PRO A 88 -18.71 2.66 -11.89
C PRO A 88 -17.72 2.87 -13.04
N GLU A 89 -17.49 4.13 -13.41
CA GLU A 89 -16.55 4.49 -14.48
C GLU A 89 -15.16 3.84 -14.36
N PRO A 90 -14.53 3.77 -13.17
CA PRO A 90 -13.23 3.10 -13.02
C PRO A 90 -13.23 1.60 -13.35
N CYS A 91 -14.41 0.96 -13.39
CA CYS A 91 -14.56 -0.45 -13.74
C CYS A 91 -14.70 -0.69 -15.25
N TRP A 92 -14.85 0.34 -16.09
CA TRP A 92 -15.05 0.14 -17.53
C TRP A 92 -13.85 -0.54 -18.18
N GLN A 93 -12.64 -0.18 -17.77
CA GLN A 93 -11.39 -0.75 -18.27
C GLN A 93 -11.23 -2.26 -17.98
N VAL A 94 -11.96 -2.81 -16.99
CA VAL A 94 -11.85 -4.24 -16.62
C VAL A 94 -12.86 -5.12 -17.36
N VAL A 95 -13.76 -4.55 -18.16
CA VAL A 95 -14.77 -5.31 -18.91
C VAL A 95 -14.15 -6.37 -19.85
N PRO A 96 -13.06 -6.09 -20.61
CA PRO A 96 -12.38 -7.12 -21.38
C PRO A 96 -11.91 -8.32 -20.54
N ALA A 97 -11.33 -8.08 -19.36
CA ALA A 97 -10.86 -9.13 -18.47
C ALA A 97 -12.02 -9.95 -17.87
N LEU A 98 -13.16 -9.28 -17.60
CA LEU A 98 -14.39 -9.94 -17.19
C LEU A 98 -14.91 -10.87 -18.29
N LEU A 99 -14.91 -10.42 -19.55
CA LEU A 99 -15.32 -11.25 -20.69
C LEU A 99 -14.36 -12.42 -20.92
N ASP A 100 -13.05 -12.22 -20.75
CA ASP A 100 -12.05 -13.31 -20.77
C ASP A 100 -12.41 -14.38 -19.73
N PHE A 101 -12.72 -13.97 -18.51
CA PHE A 101 -13.16 -14.92 -17.50
C PHE A 101 -14.45 -15.65 -17.89
N MET A 102 -15.47 -14.96 -18.41
CA MET A 102 -16.74 -15.60 -18.76
C MET A 102 -16.59 -16.67 -19.85
N TYR A 103 -15.70 -16.44 -20.82
CA TYR A 103 -15.45 -17.33 -21.97
C TYR A 103 -14.40 -18.41 -21.68
N GLU A 104 -13.27 -18.03 -21.09
CA GLU A 104 -12.10 -18.89 -20.94
C GLU A 104 -11.97 -19.45 -19.52
N GLY A 105 -12.60 -18.82 -18.52
CA GLY A 105 -12.51 -19.23 -17.11
C GLY A 105 -11.25 -18.75 -16.42
N THR A 106 -10.44 -18.00 -17.13
CA THR A 106 -9.22 -17.37 -16.66
C THR A 106 -9.23 -15.92 -17.12
N PHE A 107 -8.70 -15.02 -16.32
CA PHE A 107 -8.30 -13.69 -16.79
C PHE A 107 -6.78 -13.59 -16.64
N LYS A 108 -6.11 -13.01 -17.64
CA LYS A 108 -4.63 -12.94 -17.68
C LYS A 108 -4.02 -11.89 -16.71
N GLY A 109 -4.81 -11.40 -15.76
CA GLY A 109 -4.39 -10.37 -14.81
C GLY A 109 -3.71 -10.98 -13.58
N THR A 110 -2.45 -11.38 -13.70
CA THR A 110 -1.59 -11.60 -12.52
C THR A 110 -1.15 -10.27 -11.89
N GLU A 111 -1.38 -9.15 -12.58
CA GLU A 111 -1.08 -7.85 -12.03
C GLU A 111 -2.17 -7.43 -11.03
N PRO A 112 -1.80 -6.93 -9.84
CA PRO A 112 -2.76 -6.45 -8.85
C PRO A 112 -3.61 -5.26 -9.32
N GLN A 113 -3.21 -4.60 -10.41
CA GLN A 113 -3.87 -3.43 -10.96
C GLN A 113 -5.21 -3.82 -11.58
N GLY A 114 -6.28 -3.13 -11.20
CA GLY A 114 -7.64 -3.37 -11.68
C GLY A 114 -8.33 -4.56 -11.02
N LEU A 115 -7.66 -5.30 -10.14
CA LEU A 115 -8.26 -6.45 -9.45
C LEU A 115 -9.44 -6.03 -8.56
N LEU A 116 -9.33 -4.86 -7.92
CA LEU A 116 -10.43 -4.32 -7.11
C LEU A 116 -11.61 -3.87 -7.99
N GLY A 117 -11.33 -3.25 -9.14
CA GLY A 117 -12.35 -2.92 -10.14
C GLY A 117 -13.06 -4.16 -10.67
N LEU A 118 -12.31 -5.24 -10.95
CA LEU A 118 -12.87 -6.51 -11.40
C LEU A 118 -13.73 -7.17 -10.32
N PHE A 119 -13.30 -7.12 -9.06
CA PHE A 119 -14.10 -7.55 -7.91
C PHE A 119 -15.44 -6.80 -7.82
N VAL A 120 -15.42 -5.46 -7.91
CA VAL A 120 -16.64 -4.64 -7.87
C VAL A 120 -17.53 -4.94 -9.08
N ALA A 121 -16.97 -5.06 -10.27
CA ALA A 121 -17.73 -5.41 -11.47
C ALA A 121 -18.38 -6.80 -11.35
N ALA A 122 -17.68 -7.77 -10.77
CA ALA A 122 -18.21 -9.11 -10.54
C ALA A 122 -19.38 -9.10 -9.56
N ASP A 123 -19.31 -8.31 -8.48
CA ASP A 123 -20.42 -8.13 -7.55
C ASP A 123 -21.62 -7.47 -8.22
N VAL A 124 -21.42 -6.31 -8.86
CA VAL A 124 -22.49 -5.55 -9.53
C VAL A 124 -23.18 -6.39 -10.59
N LEU A 125 -22.42 -7.16 -11.38
CA LEU A 125 -22.96 -8.03 -12.43
C LEU A 125 -23.39 -9.41 -11.94
N GLN A 126 -23.27 -9.67 -10.64
CA GLN A 126 -23.68 -10.93 -9.99
C GLN A 126 -23.00 -12.15 -10.64
N ILE A 127 -21.69 -12.10 -10.83
CA ILE A 127 -20.84 -13.18 -11.34
C ILE A 127 -20.13 -13.85 -10.17
N LYS A 128 -20.83 -14.77 -9.47
CA LYS A 128 -20.35 -15.37 -8.22
C LYS A 128 -18.94 -15.98 -8.34
N ALA A 129 -18.68 -16.74 -9.40
CA ALA A 129 -17.38 -17.39 -9.56
C ALA A 129 -16.22 -16.40 -9.73
N LEU A 130 -16.45 -15.26 -10.39
CA LEU A 130 -15.45 -14.20 -10.54
C LEU A 130 -15.27 -13.43 -9.23
N PHE A 131 -16.37 -13.19 -8.50
CA PHE A 131 -16.33 -12.56 -7.18
C PHE A 131 -15.46 -13.35 -6.20
N ASP A 132 -15.70 -14.66 -6.09
CA ASP A 132 -14.94 -15.53 -5.19
C ASP A 132 -13.45 -15.55 -5.59
N LEU A 133 -13.15 -15.71 -6.88
CA LEU A 133 -11.80 -15.76 -7.41
C LEU A 133 -11.03 -14.44 -7.21
N THR A 134 -11.67 -13.30 -7.46
CA THR A 134 -11.04 -11.99 -7.29
C THR A 134 -10.82 -11.65 -5.82
N LEU A 135 -11.74 -12.05 -4.92
CA LEU A 135 -11.56 -11.90 -3.49
C LEU A 135 -10.39 -12.75 -2.96
N GLU A 136 -10.29 -14.00 -3.37
CA GLU A 136 -9.15 -14.86 -3.02
C GLU A 136 -7.84 -14.26 -3.55
N SER A 137 -7.84 -13.79 -4.80
CA SER A 137 -6.69 -13.15 -5.43
C SER A 137 -6.28 -11.86 -4.72
N LEU A 138 -7.23 -11.03 -4.28
CA LEU A 138 -6.96 -9.82 -3.51
C LEU A 138 -6.26 -10.18 -2.21
N ASN A 139 -6.78 -11.16 -1.46
CA ASN A 139 -6.16 -11.61 -0.22
C ASN A 139 -4.77 -12.21 -0.41
N HIS A 140 -4.55 -12.96 -1.50
CA HIS A 140 -3.26 -13.58 -1.79
C HIS A 140 -2.17 -12.55 -2.16
N HIS A 141 -2.53 -11.53 -2.94
CA HIS A 141 -1.58 -10.54 -3.45
C HIS A 141 -1.47 -9.29 -2.57
N PHE A 142 -2.30 -9.17 -1.53
CA PHE A 142 -2.28 -8.02 -0.63
C PHE A 142 -0.93 -7.91 0.09
N SER A 143 -0.22 -6.83 -0.17
CA SER A 143 1.08 -6.55 0.43
C SER A 143 1.37 -5.06 0.44
N TRP A 144 2.33 -4.63 1.24
CA TRP A 144 2.78 -3.23 1.28
C TRP A 144 3.22 -2.67 -0.07
N ARG A 145 3.74 -3.51 -0.98
CA ARG A 145 4.11 -3.09 -2.35
C ARG A 145 2.90 -2.76 -3.20
N VAL A 146 1.80 -3.47 -3.00
CA VAL A 146 0.58 -3.33 -3.78
C VAL A 146 -0.36 -2.29 -3.15
N ALA A 147 -0.21 -2.04 -1.85
CA ALA A 147 -1.06 -1.12 -1.10
C ALA A 147 -1.24 0.27 -1.74
N PRO A 148 -0.21 0.96 -2.29
CA PRO A 148 -0.42 2.23 -2.98
C PRO A 148 -1.35 2.14 -4.20
N HIS A 149 -1.33 1.02 -4.94
CA HIS A 149 -2.24 0.79 -6.06
C HIS A 149 -3.67 0.56 -5.57
N LEU A 150 -3.85 -0.26 -4.55
CA LEU A 150 -5.16 -0.54 -3.98
C LEU A 150 -5.78 0.70 -3.34
N LEU A 151 -4.97 1.53 -2.66
CA LEU A 151 -5.45 2.77 -2.08
C LEU A 151 -5.92 3.75 -3.17
N ALA A 152 -5.19 3.83 -4.27
CA ALA A 152 -5.58 4.60 -5.45
C ALA A 152 -6.87 4.11 -6.10
N GLU A 153 -7.01 2.79 -6.30
CA GLU A 153 -8.22 2.18 -6.85
C GLU A 153 -9.43 2.34 -5.91
N SER A 154 -9.22 2.16 -4.61
CA SER A 154 -10.25 2.36 -3.60
C SER A 154 -10.76 3.80 -3.55
N ALA A 155 -9.89 4.79 -3.78
CA ALA A 155 -10.31 6.19 -3.87
C ALA A 155 -11.22 6.44 -5.07
N ALA A 156 -10.89 5.86 -6.24
CA ALA A 156 -11.72 5.95 -7.45
C ALA A 156 -13.06 5.20 -7.30
N LEU A 157 -13.09 4.12 -6.51
CA LEU A 157 -14.27 3.29 -6.27
C LEU A 157 -15.01 3.60 -4.96
N ARG A 158 -14.74 4.76 -4.34
CA ARG A 158 -15.29 5.13 -3.03
C ARG A 158 -16.82 5.06 -3.05
N GLY A 159 -17.39 4.34 -2.08
CA GLY A 159 -18.84 4.15 -1.94
C GLY A 159 -19.46 3.12 -2.90
N ALA A 160 -18.69 2.49 -3.80
CA ALA A 160 -19.22 1.47 -4.69
C ALA A 160 -19.54 0.14 -3.98
N HIS A 161 -18.77 -0.22 -2.94
CA HIS A 161 -18.96 -1.48 -2.22
C HIS A 161 -18.28 -1.46 -0.83
N GLN A 162 -18.84 -2.15 0.17
CA GLN A 162 -18.28 -2.17 1.54
C GLN A 162 -16.86 -2.73 1.62
N VAL A 163 -16.53 -3.74 0.81
CA VAL A 163 -15.17 -4.31 0.75
C VAL A 163 -14.16 -3.30 0.21
N VAL A 164 -14.57 -2.34 -0.63
CA VAL A 164 -13.66 -1.28 -1.12
C VAL A 164 -13.16 -0.44 0.06
N ASP A 165 -14.02 -0.13 1.04
CA ASP A 165 -13.62 0.61 2.24
C ASP A 165 -12.71 -0.22 3.16
N GLN A 166 -12.94 -1.55 3.23
CA GLN A 166 -12.08 -2.46 3.99
C GLN A 166 -10.68 -2.55 3.37
N VAL A 167 -10.62 -2.71 2.03
CA VAL A 167 -9.36 -2.71 1.28
C VAL A 167 -8.65 -1.37 1.41
N SER A 168 -9.38 -0.25 1.32
CA SER A 168 -8.84 1.09 1.51
C SER A 168 -8.15 1.22 2.87
N LYS A 169 -8.86 0.89 3.95
CA LYS A 169 -8.32 0.95 5.33
C LYS A 169 -7.14 0.01 5.55
N ALA A 170 -7.17 -1.18 4.96
CA ALA A 170 -6.04 -2.11 5.03
C ALA A 170 -4.83 -1.55 4.27
N ALA A 171 -5.03 -1.03 3.06
CA ALA A 171 -3.98 -0.47 2.22
C ALA A 171 -3.36 0.77 2.87
N GLU A 172 -4.18 1.64 3.45
CA GLU A 172 -3.75 2.80 4.22
C GLU A 172 -2.80 2.40 5.36
N ARG A 173 -3.17 1.37 6.16
CA ARG A 173 -2.32 0.83 7.23
C ARG A 173 -0.97 0.31 6.72
N GLU A 174 -0.95 -0.38 5.59
CA GLU A 174 0.28 -0.87 4.99
C GLU A 174 1.15 0.27 4.47
N VAL A 175 0.56 1.26 3.80
CA VAL A 175 1.27 2.47 3.35
C VAL A 175 1.85 3.21 4.55
N PHE A 176 1.10 3.37 5.65
CA PHE A 176 1.59 3.99 6.87
C PHE A 176 2.82 3.28 7.45
N GLN A 177 2.73 1.95 7.58
CA GLN A 177 3.77 1.13 8.21
C GLN A 177 5.02 0.98 7.35
N HIS A 178 4.90 1.22 6.04
CA HIS A 178 5.97 0.98 5.09
C HIS A 178 6.31 2.19 4.22
N PHE A 179 5.89 3.41 4.59
CA PHE A 179 6.05 4.61 3.75
C PHE A 179 7.51 4.89 3.38
N GLY A 180 8.43 4.91 4.35
CA GLY A 180 9.85 5.12 4.10
C GLY A 180 10.45 4.02 3.21
N ARG A 181 9.98 2.78 3.35
CA ARG A 181 10.38 1.65 2.49
C ARG A 181 9.85 1.81 1.07
N LEU A 182 8.60 2.26 0.91
CA LEU A 182 8.01 2.56 -0.39
C LEU A 182 8.79 3.67 -1.10
N LEU A 183 9.17 4.73 -0.40
CA LEU A 183 10.01 5.80 -0.95
C LEU A 183 11.36 5.28 -1.44
N ALA A 184 11.97 4.34 -0.72
CA ALA A 184 13.24 3.73 -1.11
C ALA A 184 13.11 2.76 -2.30
N ASP A 185 12.06 1.92 -2.31
CA ASP A 185 11.86 0.86 -3.33
C ASP A 185 11.35 1.45 -4.66
N TRP A 186 10.40 2.39 -4.60
CA TRP A 186 9.78 2.98 -5.79
C TRP A 186 10.43 4.30 -6.23
N GLY A 187 11.12 4.96 -5.31
CA GLY A 187 11.59 6.32 -5.49
C GLY A 187 10.51 7.35 -5.18
N VAL A 188 10.96 8.49 -4.63
CA VAL A 188 10.11 9.59 -4.18
C VAL A 188 9.17 10.09 -5.28
N ARG A 189 9.68 10.30 -6.49
CA ARG A 189 8.92 10.83 -7.62
C ARG A 189 7.77 9.91 -8.04
N ALA A 190 8.03 8.61 -8.16
CA ALA A 190 7.03 7.64 -8.61
C ALA A 190 5.92 7.47 -7.56
N LEU A 191 6.28 7.41 -6.28
CA LEU A 191 5.30 7.33 -5.21
C LEU A 191 4.45 8.60 -5.11
N ALA A 192 5.08 9.78 -5.23
CA ALA A 192 4.37 11.07 -5.24
C ALA A 192 3.40 11.18 -6.42
N ALA A 193 3.82 10.76 -7.62
CA ALA A 193 2.96 10.72 -8.79
C ALA A 193 1.76 9.78 -8.58
N LYS A 194 2.00 8.61 -8.01
CA LYS A 194 0.95 7.61 -7.77
C LYS A 194 -0.03 8.12 -6.71
N LEU A 195 0.42 8.40 -5.49
CA LEU A 195 -0.49 8.81 -4.41
C LEU A 195 -1.14 10.16 -4.69
N GLY A 196 -0.38 11.13 -5.23
CA GLY A 196 -0.89 12.47 -5.51
C GLY A 196 -1.87 12.55 -6.68
N HIS A 197 -1.89 11.57 -7.58
CA HIS A 197 -2.88 11.52 -8.67
C HIS A 197 -4.24 10.98 -8.21
N PHE A 198 -4.24 10.02 -7.29
CA PHE A 198 -5.46 9.30 -6.90
C PHE A 198 -6.05 9.72 -5.56
N LEU A 199 -5.25 10.25 -4.64
CA LEU A 199 -5.73 10.76 -3.36
C LEU A 199 -6.05 12.26 -3.47
N SER A 200 -7.11 12.66 -2.78
CA SER A 200 -7.36 14.08 -2.57
C SER A 200 -6.23 14.69 -1.74
N ALA A 201 -6.03 16.01 -1.85
CA ALA A 201 -5.03 16.70 -1.03
C ALA A 201 -5.30 16.50 0.48
N GLU A 202 -6.58 16.47 0.88
CA GLU A 202 -7.00 16.23 2.27
C GLU A 202 -6.66 14.81 2.73
N ASP A 203 -6.97 13.78 1.94
CA ASP A 203 -6.67 12.38 2.28
C ASP A 203 -5.15 12.16 2.39
N LEU A 204 -4.38 12.73 1.47
CA LEU A 204 -2.92 12.62 1.50
C LEU A 204 -2.33 13.44 2.66
N GLN A 205 -2.90 14.59 3.00
CA GLN A 205 -2.53 15.36 4.17
C GLN A 205 -2.81 14.59 5.46
N ALA A 206 -3.98 13.96 5.59
CA ALA A 206 -4.33 13.13 6.74
C ALA A 206 -3.36 11.94 6.89
N LEU A 207 -3.00 11.29 5.78
CA LEU A 207 -2.00 10.24 5.76
C LEU A 207 -0.63 10.79 6.20
N LEU A 208 -0.21 11.92 5.65
CA LEU A 208 1.07 12.50 6.00
C LEU A 208 1.11 13.15 7.37
N ASP A 209 0.01 13.51 8.04
CA ASP A 209 0.04 14.09 9.39
C ASP A 209 0.13 13.03 10.50
N HIS A 210 0.04 11.74 10.12
CA HIS A 210 -0.01 10.65 11.09
C HIS A 210 1.33 10.47 11.86
N ASP A 211 1.24 10.40 13.20
CA ASP A 211 2.41 10.32 14.09
C ASP A 211 3.21 9.02 13.96
N THR A 212 2.56 7.96 13.48
CA THR A 212 3.17 6.63 13.29
C THR A 212 3.56 6.35 11.85
N LEU A 213 3.57 7.37 10.98
CA LEU A 213 4.06 7.21 9.61
C LEU A 213 5.53 6.76 9.67
N ALA A 214 5.83 5.59 9.10
CA ALA A 214 7.16 4.99 9.14
C ALA A 214 8.10 5.65 8.13
N ALA A 215 8.40 6.94 8.32
CA ALA A 215 9.30 7.73 7.50
C ALA A 215 9.99 8.84 8.29
N GLN A 216 11.20 9.20 7.86
CA GLN A 216 11.89 10.37 8.36
C GLN A 216 11.31 11.66 7.78
N GLU A 217 11.48 12.76 8.50
CA GLU A 217 10.94 14.03 8.05
C GLU A 217 11.59 14.54 6.76
N ASP A 218 12.90 14.28 6.55
CA ASP A 218 13.58 14.57 5.28
C ASP A 218 12.94 13.83 4.09
N GLN A 219 12.52 12.57 4.31
CA GLN A 219 11.86 11.78 3.29
C GLN A 219 10.46 12.32 2.97
N ILE A 220 9.72 12.74 4.00
CA ILE A 220 8.41 13.38 3.86
C ILE A 220 8.54 14.72 3.13
N PHE A 221 9.53 15.54 3.49
CA PHE A 221 9.85 16.79 2.81
C PHE A 221 10.15 16.56 1.33
N GLY A 222 11.01 15.59 1.01
CA GLY A 222 11.30 15.21 -0.37
C GLY A 222 10.05 14.77 -1.14
N PHE A 223 9.19 13.96 -0.51
CA PHE A 223 7.91 13.55 -1.08
C PHE A 223 6.98 14.73 -1.37
N LEU A 224 6.79 15.62 -0.40
CA LEU A 224 5.97 16.82 -0.53
C LEU A 224 6.47 17.72 -1.66
N ARG A 225 7.78 17.91 -1.76
CA ARG A 225 8.40 18.70 -2.83
C ARG A 225 8.07 18.14 -4.21
N GLU A 226 8.24 16.84 -4.41
CA GLU A 226 7.90 16.20 -5.69
C GLU A 226 6.39 16.28 -5.96
N TRP A 227 5.55 15.98 -4.96
CA TRP A 227 4.09 16.04 -5.10
C TRP A 227 3.60 17.44 -5.48
N VAL A 228 4.06 18.49 -4.78
CA VAL A 228 3.71 19.88 -5.06
C VAL A 228 4.17 20.31 -6.45
N SER A 229 5.37 19.89 -6.88
CA SER A 229 5.89 20.20 -8.22
C SER A 229 5.06 19.59 -9.35
N GLN A 230 4.51 18.39 -9.14
CA GLN A 230 3.71 17.66 -10.13
C GLN A 230 2.24 18.09 -10.11
N SER A 231 1.78 18.64 -8.99
CA SER A 231 0.39 19.05 -8.81
C SER A 231 0.07 20.25 -9.70
N ARG A 232 -0.87 20.03 -10.63
CA ARG A 232 -1.39 21.07 -11.53
C ARG A 232 -2.18 22.12 -10.77
N GLN A 233 -2.89 21.71 -9.72
CA GLN A 233 -3.69 22.57 -8.86
C GLN A 233 -3.30 22.29 -7.41
N LEU A 234 -2.78 23.31 -6.73
CA LEU A 234 -2.70 23.29 -5.27
C LEU A 234 -4.09 23.65 -4.72
N PRO A 235 -4.47 23.12 -3.57
CA PRO A 235 -5.70 23.55 -2.91
C PRO A 235 -5.66 25.05 -2.70
N ALA A 236 -6.76 25.74 -3.02
CA ALA A 236 -6.87 27.19 -2.91
C ALA A 236 -6.85 27.67 -1.45
N SER A 237 -7.22 26.80 -0.50
CA SER A 237 -7.18 27.13 0.92
C SER A 237 -5.76 27.00 1.46
N PRO A 238 -5.21 28.04 2.12
CA PRO A 238 -3.90 27.98 2.78
C PRO A 238 -3.85 26.96 3.94
N GLU A 239 -5.01 26.59 4.50
CA GLU A 239 -5.14 25.56 5.55
C GLU A 239 -4.86 24.14 5.03
N LEU A 240 -5.13 23.92 3.74
CA LEU A 240 -4.89 22.65 3.05
C LEU A 240 -3.51 22.61 2.36
N SER A 241 -2.59 23.49 2.77
CA SER A 241 -1.25 23.48 2.21
C SER A 241 -0.57 22.12 2.49
N PRO A 242 -0.09 21.41 1.46
CA PRO A 242 0.61 20.13 1.63
C PRO A 242 1.78 20.22 2.61
N TRP A 243 2.42 21.38 2.69
CA TRP A 243 3.57 21.63 3.55
C TRP A 243 3.24 21.67 5.03
N ALA A 244 1.97 21.84 5.40
CA ALA A 244 1.55 21.94 6.79
C ALA A 244 1.87 20.67 7.60
N VAL A 245 1.96 19.50 6.95
CA VAL A 245 2.29 18.22 7.60
C VAL A 245 3.79 18.01 7.83
N CYS A 246 4.63 18.88 7.27
CA CYS A 246 6.09 18.78 7.40
C CYS A 246 6.54 19.35 8.75
N ARG A 247 7.28 18.55 9.52
CA ARG A 247 7.80 18.92 10.85
C ARG A 247 9.20 19.52 10.72
N PHE A 248 9.29 20.75 10.20
CA PHE A 248 10.56 21.41 9.86
C PHE A 248 11.63 21.35 10.96
N ALA A 249 11.24 21.36 12.23
CA ALA A 249 12.13 21.20 13.38
C ALA A 249 12.98 19.92 13.39
N HIS A 250 12.55 18.88 12.67
CA HIS A 250 13.20 17.57 12.59
C HIS A 250 13.92 17.32 11.27
N LEU A 251 13.99 18.34 10.41
CA LEU A 251 14.74 18.24 9.16
C LEU A 251 16.25 18.36 9.40
N THR A 252 17.03 17.69 8.56
CA THR A 252 18.48 17.90 8.55
C THR A 252 18.85 19.32 8.09
N PRO A 253 20.06 19.83 8.44
CA PRO A 253 20.50 21.15 7.98
C PRO A 253 20.44 21.32 6.45
N ALA A 254 20.72 20.27 5.68
CA ALA A 254 20.64 20.31 4.23
C ALA A 254 19.20 20.52 3.74
N CYS A 255 18.24 19.76 4.29
CA CYS A 255 16.82 19.93 3.97
C CYS A 255 16.26 21.27 4.46
N LEU A 256 16.73 21.81 5.59
CA LEU A 256 16.36 23.14 6.07
C LEU A 256 16.81 24.26 5.13
N ILE A 257 18.03 24.17 4.61
CA ILE A 257 18.53 25.13 3.60
C ILE A 257 17.67 25.06 2.35
N GLU A 258 17.28 23.86 1.94
CA GLU A 258 16.41 23.69 0.77
C GLU A 258 14.99 24.21 1.02
N ALA A 259 14.41 23.93 2.18
CA ALA A 259 13.11 24.44 2.60
C ALA A 259 13.10 25.98 2.62
N SER A 260 14.15 26.62 3.15
CA SER A 260 14.20 28.09 3.19
C SER A 260 14.22 28.73 1.79
N ARG A 261 14.76 28.04 0.77
CA ARG A 261 14.70 28.50 -0.64
C ARG A 261 13.31 28.41 -1.24
N LEU A 262 12.42 27.61 -0.66
CA LEU A 262 11.02 27.49 -1.09
C LEU A 262 10.13 28.56 -0.44
N GLU A 263 10.58 29.29 0.58
CA GLU A 263 9.77 30.34 1.21
C GLU A 263 9.48 31.49 0.23
N GLY A 264 8.21 31.88 0.13
CA GLY A 264 7.75 32.97 -0.75
C GLY A 264 7.64 32.62 -2.24
N ALA A 265 7.92 31.37 -2.65
CA ALA A 265 7.63 30.92 -4.00
C ALA A 265 6.12 30.69 -4.21
N GLU A 266 5.63 30.84 -5.43
CA GLU A 266 4.19 30.75 -5.79
C GLU A 266 3.53 29.42 -5.37
N LYS A 267 4.31 28.33 -5.36
CA LYS A 267 3.91 26.99 -4.89
C LYS A 267 4.68 26.55 -3.63
N GLY A 268 5.36 27.51 -3.01
CA GLY A 268 6.34 27.29 -1.97
C GLY A 268 5.76 27.32 -0.56
N LEU A 269 6.66 27.56 0.38
CA LEU A 269 6.31 27.75 1.79
C LEU A 269 5.85 29.19 2.03
N PRO A 270 4.94 29.42 2.98
CA PRO A 270 4.71 30.76 3.52
C PRO A 270 6.01 31.38 4.02
N PRO A 271 6.19 32.71 3.88
CA PRO A 271 7.38 33.38 4.37
C PRO A 271 7.65 33.11 5.86
N ARG A 272 8.91 32.88 6.22
CA ARG A 272 9.41 32.73 7.61
C ARG A 272 8.94 31.48 8.35
N VAL A 273 8.20 30.57 7.72
CA VAL A 273 7.64 29.40 8.41
C VAL A 273 8.70 28.44 8.93
N VAL A 274 9.82 28.30 8.23
CA VAL A 274 10.95 27.48 8.67
C VAL A 274 11.58 28.11 9.91
N SER A 275 11.83 29.43 9.88
CA SER A 275 12.42 30.17 11.00
C SER A 275 11.53 30.12 12.25
N LEU A 276 10.22 30.29 12.09
CA LEU A 276 9.25 30.19 13.18
C LEU A 276 9.21 28.79 13.79
N SER A 277 9.21 27.74 12.96
CA SER A 277 9.21 26.35 13.41
C SER A 277 10.44 26.01 14.26
N LEU A 278 11.62 26.51 13.86
CA LEU A 278 12.87 26.32 14.61
C LEU A 278 12.86 27.07 15.95
N ALA A 279 12.34 28.31 15.98
CA ALA A 279 12.21 29.08 17.20
C ALA A 279 11.26 28.41 18.20
N LEU A 280 10.10 27.92 17.72
CA LEU A 280 9.14 27.19 18.55
C LEU A 280 9.72 25.88 19.09
N TYR A 281 10.46 25.13 18.27
CA TYR A 281 11.13 23.92 18.72
C TYR A 281 12.12 24.19 19.86
N ARG A 282 12.87 25.30 19.78
CA ARG A 282 13.78 25.72 20.84
C ARG A 282 13.04 26.04 22.15
N VAL A 283 11.93 26.77 22.07
CA VAL A 283 11.07 27.04 23.23
C VAL A 283 10.52 25.74 23.84
N LEU A 284 10.08 24.80 23.00
CA LEU A 284 9.63 23.49 23.46
C LEU A 284 10.72 22.73 24.24
N GLN A 285 11.97 22.78 23.78
CA GLN A 285 13.10 22.13 24.46
C GLN A 285 13.50 22.84 25.75
N GLU A 286 13.50 24.17 25.77
CA GLU A 286 14.00 24.96 26.91
C GLU A 286 12.95 25.22 27.99
N GLN A 287 11.69 25.41 27.61
CA GLN A 287 10.61 25.90 28.47
C GLN A 287 9.43 24.92 28.59
N GLY A 288 9.37 23.91 27.70
CA GLY A 288 8.35 22.87 27.73
C GLY A 288 7.09 23.18 26.92
N GLU A 289 6.15 22.24 26.96
CA GLU A 289 4.97 22.23 26.06
C GLU A 289 3.99 23.37 26.34
N ALA A 290 3.79 23.74 27.60
CA ALA A 290 2.83 24.79 27.99
C ALA A 290 3.23 26.19 27.45
N ASP A 291 4.50 26.56 27.58
CA ASP A 291 5.01 27.84 27.08
C ASP A 291 5.07 27.86 25.55
N CYS A 292 5.43 26.73 24.93
CA CYS A 292 5.38 26.59 23.49
C CYS A 292 3.96 26.78 22.95
N GLU A 293 2.94 26.14 23.54
CA GLU A 293 1.55 26.31 23.13
C GLU A 293 1.06 27.75 23.30
N LYS A 294 1.44 28.40 24.40
CA LYS A 294 1.13 29.82 24.62
C LYS A 294 1.70 30.70 23.51
N LEU A 295 2.95 30.44 23.11
CA LEU A 295 3.59 31.17 22.01
C LEU A 295 2.94 30.86 20.65
N CYS A 296 2.58 29.61 20.39
CA CYS A 296 1.84 29.25 19.17
C CYS A 296 0.51 30.00 19.06
N ARG A 297 -0.26 30.12 20.16
CA ARG A 297 -1.51 30.90 20.19
C ARG A 297 -1.26 32.39 19.95
N ALA A 298 -0.17 32.94 20.49
CA ALA A 298 0.20 34.34 20.28
C ALA A 298 0.64 34.65 18.84
N LEU A 299 1.08 33.63 18.09
CA LEU A 299 1.55 33.76 16.70
C LEU A 299 0.51 33.33 15.66
N ALA A 300 -0.72 33.01 16.07
CA ALA A 300 -1.78 32.51 15.19
C ALA A 300 -2.14 33.48 14.05
N ASP A 301 -1.97 34.79 14.26
CA ASP A 301 -2.25 35.80 13.22
C ASP A 301 -1.13 35.88 12.15
N VAL A 302 0.04 35.29 12.41
CA VAL A 302 1.24 35.40 11.57
C VAL A 302 1.40 34.20 10.64
N ALA A 303 0.79 33.05 10.98
CA ALA A 303 0.81 31.85 10.15
C ALA A 303 -0.56 31.15 10.18
N PRO A 304 -1.01 30.53 9.07
CA PRO A 304 -2.31 29.89 9.01
C PRO A 304 -2.49 28.82 10.10
N GLU A 305 -3.74 28.65 10.55
CA GLU A 305 -4.10 27.64 11.54
C GLU A 305 -3.62 26.25 11.07
N GLY A 306 -3.02 25.49 11.98
CA GLY A 306 -2.38 24.20 11.67
C GLY A 306 -0.85 24.26 11.56
N TRP A 307 -0.26 25.32 11.02
CA TRP A 307 1.19 25.38 10.81
C TRP A 307 2.01 25.46 12.11
N LEU A 308 1.42 26.00 13.18
CA LEU A 308 2.08 26.22 14.47
C LEU A 308 1.62 25.25 15.57
N GLN A 309 1.16 24.05 15.23
CA GLN A 309 0.71 23.09 16.26
C GLN A 309 1.90 22.50 17.05
N SER A 310 1.84 22.53 18.38
CA SER A 310 2.85 21.93 19.28
C SER A 310 3.11 20.45 18.98
N ARG A 311 2.05 19.71 18.61
CA ARG A 311 2.15 18.31 18.14
C ARG A 311 3.13 18.14 16.98
N ARG A 312 3.22 19.13 16.07
CA ARG A 312 4.11 19.11 14.90
C ARG A 312 5.57 19.41 15.25
N LEU A 313 5.84 19.85 16.47
CA LEU A 313 7.20 19.98 17.02
C LEU A 313 7.68 18.69 17.68
N LYS A 314 6.78 17.73 17.95
CA LYS A 314 7.16 16.39 18.43
C LYS A 314 7.69 15.59 17.25
N ARG A 315 8.83 14.92 17.45
CA ARG A 315 9.38 14.00 16.44
C ARG A 315 8.35 12.93 16.15
N ARG A 316 8.12 12.61 14.87
CA ARG A 316 7.35 11.40 14.54
C ARG A 316 8.02 10.24 15.26
N LYS A 317 7.23 9.41 15.91
CA LYS A 317 7.72 8.10 16.30
C LYS A 317 7.85 7.36 14.99
N ALA A 318 8.99 7.50 14.32
CA ALA A 318 9.41 6.61 13.26
C ALA A 318 9.49 5.24 13.92
N GLY A 319 8.33 4.59 13.95
CA GLY A 319 8.12 3.37 14.68
C GLY A 319 8.72 2.28 13.84
N LEU A 320 9.46 1.40 14.48
CA LEU A 320 9.69 0.11 13.88
C LEU A 320 8.35 -0.55 13.58
N ARG A 321 8.36 -1.44 12.59
CA ARG A 321 7.21 -2.31 12.30
C ARG A 321 6.68 -2.92 13.60
N LYS A 322 5.37 -2.80 13.85
CA LYS A 322 4.73 -3.36 15.04
C LYS A 322 4.94 -4.88 15.12
N PRO A 323 5.04 -5.46 16.33
CA PRO A 323 5.16 -6.90 16.48
C PRO A 323 3.99 -7.65 15.84
N VAL A 324 4.31 -8.68 15.04
CA VAL A 324 3.35 -9.55 14.36
C VAL A 324 3.38 -10.94 15.01
N ALA A 325 2.18 -11.52 15.23
CA ALA A 325 2.06 -12.85 15.83
C ALA A 325 2.77 -13.93 14.99
N GLY A 326 3.56 -14.78 15.64
CA GLY A 326 4.33 -15.86 15.01
C GLY A 326 5.75 -15.47 14.56
N GLU A 327 6.11 -14.19 14.60
CA GLU A 327 7.48 -13.70 14.40
C GLU A 327 8.23 -13.56 15.74
N LEU A 328 9.55 -13.38 15.70
CA LEU A 328 10.35 -13.02 16.88
C LEU A 328 10.02 -11.59 17.28
N HIS A 329 9.50 -11.35 18.47
CA HIS A 329 9.43 -10.03 19.09
C HIS A 329 10.84 -9.63 19.52
N LEU A 330 11.32 -8.45 19.12
CA LEU A 330 12.68 -7.99 19.40
C LEU A 330 12.66 -6.60 20.02
N PHE A 331 13.58 -6.35 20.94
CA PHE A 331 13.80 -5.04 21.55
C PHE A 331 15.04 -4.40 20.93
N ILE A 332 14.85 -3.32 20.20
CA ILE A 332 15.91 -2.62 19.49
C ILE A 332 16.38 -1.42 20.31
N PHE A 333 17.65 -1.43 20.65
CA PHE A 333 18.35 -0.35 21.33
C PHE A 333 19.24 0.37 20.33
N ARG A 334 19.39 1.69 20.49
CA ARG A 334 20.35 2.48 19.70
C ARG A 334 21.51 2.87 20.61
N SER A 335 22.74 2.80 20.12
CA SER A 335 23.91 3.25 20.91
C SER A 335 23.81 4.72 21.32
N THR A 336 23.15 5.54 20.50
CA THR A 336 22.90 6.97 20.78
C THR A 336 21.79 7.20 21.83
N HIS A 337 20.91 6.22 22.06
CA HIS A 337 19.75 6.33 22.95
C HIS A 337 19.50 4.98 23.67
N PRO A 338 20.35 4.59 24.64
CA PRO A 338 20.29 3.26 25.25
C PRO A 338 19.11 3.07 26.21
N GLU A 339 18.45 4.14 26.66
CA GLU A 339 17.40 4.08 27.69
C GLU A 339 16.00 3.73 27.14
N GLY A 340 15.81 3.74 25.82
CA GLY A 340 14.51 3.50 25.18
C GLY A 340 14.55 2.32 24.22
N ALA A 341 14.06 1.16 24.65
CA ALA A 341 13.86 0.03 23.75
C ALA A 341 12.74 0.35 22.74
N LEU A 342 13.01 0.13 21.46
CA LEU A 342 12.01 0.15 20.40
C LEU A 342 11.58 -1.28 20.12
N GLU A 343 10.29 -1.55 20.10
CA GLU A 343 9.80 -2.91 19.84
C GLU A 343 9.57 -3.14 18.34
N THR A 344 9.94 -4.33 17.86
CA THR A 344 9.61 -4.77 16.50
C THR A 344 9.40 -6.28 16.44
N SER A 345 9.04 -6.83 15.28
CA SER A 345 9.18 -8.26 15.01
C SER A 345 9.91 -8.59 13.73
N GLU A 346 10.48 -9.80 13.67
CA GLU A 346 11.15 -10.33 12.50
C GLU A 346 11.00 -11.85 12.36
N ARG A 347 10.98 -12.35 11.11
CA ARG A 347 10.93 -13.80 10.87
C ARG A 347 12.24 -14.46 11.30
N LYS A 348 12.15 -15.65 11.90
CA LYS A 348 13.30 -16.48 12.31
C LYS A 348 14.27 -16.77 11.16
N THR A 349 13.75 -16.86 9.93
CA THR A 349 14.49 -17.17 8.70
C THR A 349 15.16 -15.94 8.08
N THR A 350 14.83 -14.71 8.50
CA THR A 350 15.43 -13.50 7.96
C THR A 350 16.93 -13.48 8.25
N THR A 351 17.76 -13.17 7.26
CA THR A 351 19.21 -13.01 7.42
C THR A 351 19.53 -11.78 8.25
N VAL A 352 20.64 -11.78 8.99
CA VAL A 352 21.10 -10.60 9.75
C VAL A 352 21.20 -9.35 8.86
N ASN A 353 21.72 -9.48 7.63
CA ASN A 353 21.85 -8.36 6.70
C ASN A 353 20.48 -7.76 6.32
N ALA A 354 19.54 -8.59 5.89
CA ALA A 354 18.19 -8.14 5.54
C ALA A 354 17.47 -7.48 6.73
N PHE A 355 17.65 -8.02 7.94
CA PHE A 355 17.12 -7.43 9.16
C PHE A 355 17.74 -6.06 9.44
N LYS A 356 19.07 -5.94 9.38
CA LYS A 356 19.80 -4.67 9.51
C LYS A 356 19.34 -3.63 8.49
N LEU A 357 19.29 -3.99 7.22
CA LEU A 357 18.83 -3.10 6.14
C LEU A 357 17.41 -2.60 6.40
N ARG A 358 16.50 -3.47 6.85
CA ARG A 358 15.14 -3.08 7.23
C ARG A 358 15.14 -2.10 8.39
N LEU A 359 15.80 -2.42 9.50
CA LEU A 359 15.85 -1.54 10.68
C LEU A 359 16.48 -0.18 10.34
N CYS A 360 17.58 -0.19 9.59
CA CYS A 360 18.21 1.02 9.09
C CYS A 360 17.24 1.82 8.21
N ALA A 361 16.49 1.20 7.31
CA ALA A 361 15.48 1.91 6.52
C ALA A 361 14.34 2.49 7.38
N GLU A 362 13.81 1.73 8.34
CA GLU A 362 12.72 2.15 9.24
C GLU A 362 13.13 3.29 10.17
N LEU A 363 14.39 3.28 10.65
CA LEU A 363 14.95 4.31 11.51
C LEU A 363 15.67 5.43 10.72
N GLY A 364 15.77 5.27 9.40
CA GLY A 364 16.58 6.03 8.45
C GLY A 364 18.02 6.25 8.89
N LEU A 365 18.68 5.15 9.24
CA LEU A 365 20.11 5.06 9.48
C LEU A 365 20.80 4.62 8.19
N ASP A 366 22.04 5.04 7.99
CA ASP A 366 22.90 4.53 6.92
C ASP A 366 23.38 3.11 7.30
N PRO A 367 23.02 2.06 6.54
CA PRO A 367 23.43 0.70 6.87
C PRO A 367 24.95 0.49 6.91
N SER A 368 25.72 1.31 6.19
CA SER A 368 27.19 1.25 6.19
C SER A 368 27.80 1.84 7.47
N LYS A 369 27.05 2.70 8.16
CA LYS A 369 27.43 3.37 9.42
C LYS A 369 26.71 2.80 10.64
N VAL A 370 26.12 1.62 10.51
CA VAL A 370 25.49 0.91 11.62
C VAL A 370 26.11 -0.48 11.74
N ARG A 371 26.25 -0.97 12.96
CA ARG A 371 26.56 -2.38 13.28
C ARG A 371 25.45 -2.96 14.15
N ILE A 372 25.15 -4.23 13.98
CA ILE A 372 24.12 -4.90 14.78
C ILE A 372 24.72 -5.91 15.75
N TRP A 373 24.35 -5.78 17.01
CA TRP A 373 24.84 -6.59 18.12
C TRP A 373 23.69 -7.37 18.74
N ASP A 374 23.97 -8.61 19.13
CA ASP A 374 23.21 -9.28 20.18
C ASP A 374 23.51 -8.57 21.50
N TYR A 375 22.46 -8.04 22.15
CA TYR A 375 22.61 -7.09 23.26
C TYR A 375 22.11 -7.72 24.55
N PHE A 376 22.95 -8.53 25.19
CA PHE A 376 22.57 -9.27 26.39
C PHE A 376 22.97 -8.52 27.66
N GLY A 377 22.03 -8.39 28.62
CA GLY A 377 22.30 -7.74 29.91
C GLY A 377 22.74 -6.27 29.77
N HIS A 378 22.19 -5.56 28.79
CA HIS A 378 22.57 -4.19 28.43
C HIS A 378 24.03 -4.01 28.04
N LYS A 379 24.67 -5.06 27.52
CA LYS A 379 26.02 -5.02 26.97
C LYS A 379 26.08 -5.67 25.59
N PRO A 380 26.89 -5.16 24.66
CA PRO A 380 27.12 -5.83 23.39
C PRO A 380 27.79 -7.19 23.67
N TYR A 381 27.12 -8.27 23.30
CA TYR A 381 27.59 -9.62 23.55
C TYR A 381 28.25 -10.24 22.31
N ALA A 382 27.57 -10.18 21.17
CA ALA A 382 28.09 -10.75 19.92
C ALA A 382 27.77 -9.86 18.72
N LEU A 383 28.79 -9.50 17.94
CA LEU A 383 28.59 -8.78 16.68
C LEU A 383 27.94 -9.73 15.66
N LEU A 384 26.74 -9.38 15.21
CA LEU A 384 25.98 -10.21 14.27
C LEU A 384 26.43 -10.00 12.82
N ASP A 385 26.96 -8.82 12.50
CA ASP A 385 27.48 -8.45 11.17
C ASP A 385 28.56 -9.41 10.64
N LYS A 386 29.33 -10.08 11.52
CA LYS A 386 30.33 -11.11 11.13
C LYS A 386 29.71 -12.31 10.39
N SER A 387 28.40 -12.41 10.39
CA SER A 387 27.62 -13.50 9.81
C SER A 387 26.35 -12.98 9.16
N ALA A 388 26.50 -11.89 8.41
CA ALA A 388 25.41 -11.15 7.77
C ALA A 388 24.44 -12.05 6.97
N ASP A 389 24.94 -13.12 6.34
CA ASP A 389 24.16 -14.04 5.52
C ASP A 389 23.42 -15.13 6.31
N LYS A 390 23.73 -15.30 7.60
CA LYS A 390 23.06 -16.29 8.45
C LYS A 390 21.70 -15.76 8.91
N SER A 391 20.73 -16.66 9.04
CA SER A 391 19.43 -16.32 9.61
C SER A 391 19.53 -15.94 11.09
N LEU A 392 18.57 -15.16 11.59
CA LEU A 392 18.46 -14.81 13.00
C LEU A 392 18.41 -16.07 13.89
N GLN A 393 17.67 -17.10 13.48
CA GLN A 393 17.64 -18.38 14.19
C GLN A 393 19.00 -19.08 14.20
N ALA A 394 19.76 -19.07 13.09
CA ALA A 394 21.11 -19.66 13.04
C ALA A 394 22.10 -18.90 13.94
N ARG A 395 21.81 -17.64 14.25
CA ARG A 395 22.53 -16.84 15.26
C ARG A 395 21.96 -16.97 16.67
N ARG A 396 21.04 -17.91 16.87
CA ARG A 396 20.38 -18.18 18.16
C ARG A 396 19.64 -16.96 18.72
N ILE A 397 19.20 -16.04 17.88
CA ILE A 397 18.30 -14.96 18.30
C ILE A 397 16.93 -15.58 18.60
N PHE A 398 16.40 -15.28 19.78
CA PHE A 398 15.13 -15.81 20.27
C PHE A 398 14.11 -14.69 20.50
N ASP A 399 12.92 -15.06 20.95
CA ASP A 399 11.84 -14.12 21.22
C ASP A 399 12.20 -13.20 22.40
N GLN A 400 11.82 -11.93 22.32
CA GLN A 400 12.20 -10.87 23.25
C GLN A 400 13.71 -10.62 23.35
N ASN A 401 14.50 -11.06 22.37
CA ASN A 401 15.94 -10.84 22.41
C ASN A 401 16.27 -9.33 22.23
N PRO A 402 17.12 -8.75 23.08
CA PRO A 402 17.56 -7.38 22.91
C PRO A 402 18.62 -7.31 21.82
N ILE A 403 18.49 -6.36 20.92
CA ILE A 403 19.38 -6.11 19.78
C ILE A 403 19.84 -4.66 19.85
N MET A 404 21.13 -4.41 19.71
CA MET A 404 21.66 -3.04 19.66
C MET A 404 22.09 -2.69 18.24
N LEU A 405 21.60 -1.55 17.76
CA LEU A 405 22.11 -0.84 16.61
C LEU A 405 23.17 0.15 17.08
N GLU A 406 24.43 -0.20 16.88
CA GLU A 406 25.54 0.70 17.13
C GLU A 406 25.72 1.61 15.92
N GLU A 407 25.51 2.91 16.11
CA GLU A 407 25.74 3.95 15.11
C GLU A 407 27.20 4.43 15.18
N GLN A 408 27.84 4.58 14.02
CA GLN A 408 29.19 5.11 13.90
C GLN A 408 29.20 6.59 14.33
N LEU A 409 30.19 6.97 15.13
CA LEU A 409 30.39 8.36 15.55
C LEU A 409 30.86 9.21 14.37
N ASP A 410 30.69 10.53 14.46
CA ASP A 410 31.05 11.49 13.40
C ASP A 410 32.54 11.43 13.01
N ASN A 411 33.41 11.02 13.93
CA ASN A 411 34.84 10.83 13.69
C ASN A 411 35.17 9.49 12.99
N GLY A 412 34.16 8.71 12.59
CA GLY A 412 34.31 7.40 11.95
C GLY A 412 34.63 6.25 12.92
N THR A 413 34.64 6.49 14.23
CA THR A 413 34.92 5.44 15.23
C THR A 413 33.64 4.77 15.73
N TRP A 414 33.80 3.60 16.35
CA TRP A 414 32.72 2.83 16.96
C TRP A 414 32.85 2.94 18.49
N SER A 415 31.71 3.01 19.18
CA SER A 415 31.67 3.18 20.65
C SER A 415 32.15 1.94 21.39
N TYR A 416 31.99 0.77 20.78
CA TYR A 416 32.40 -0.52 21.33
C TYR A 416 33.50 -1.13 20.46
N GLN A 417 34.57 -1.57 21.12
CA GLN A 417 35.63 -2.35 20.50
C GLN A 417 35.31 -3.83 20.65
N GLU A 418 35.63 -4.62 19.62
CA GLU A 418 35.57 -6.07 19.73
C GLU A 418 36.72 -6.53 20.63
N GLU A 419 36.38 -7.22 21.73
CA GLU A 419 37.36 -7.94 22.55
C GLU A 419 37.87 -9.21 21.86
#